data_AF-A0A256WHK1-F1
#
_entry.id   AF-A0A256WHK1-F1
#
_cell.length_a   1.000
_cell.length_b   1.000
_cell.length_c   1.000
_cell.angle_alpha   90.00
_cell.angle_beta   90.00
_cell.angle_gamma   90.00
#
_symmetry.space_group_name_H-M   'P 1'
#
loop_
_entity.id
_entity.type
_entity.pdbx_description
1 polymer ?
#
loop_
_entity_poly.entity_id
_entity_poly.type
_entity_poly.pdbx_seq_one_letter_code
_entity_poly.pdbx_strand_id
1 'polypeptide(L)'
;MSGKVQGLNREFEKKDVERMRNLIQGKYGEKNGTSVGFSTPHKDYKEGDIWESDGRTWTIKNGIKQNITKLDKAKKAHTMPLFCPKCGSLMNNRNDKSFYNIHRTCFKCVIKKEDEMKRNGTFEAYRQAIKNDEIDHRIEDFKVWMKEKVSESNNQYVSEAGDVETWRGKVNKEQLDANMEEVIEYLKSLKK
;
A
#
# COMPACT_ATOMS: atom_id res chain seq x y z
N MET A 1 3.92 -62.68 -17.01
CA MET A 1 4.78 -63.83 -17.37
C MET A 1 6.18 -63.29 -17.64
N SER A 2 7.09 -63.48 -16.69
CA SER A 2 8.48 -62.99 -16.78
C SER A 2 9.30 -64.01 -17.55
N GLY A 3 9.76 -63.65 -18.75
CA GLY A 3 10.63 -64.49 -19.57
C GLY A 3 12.07 -64.42 -19.03
N LYS A 4 12.58 -65.54 -18.52
CA LYS A 4 13.94 -65.64 -18.00
C LYS A 4 14.91 -65.84 -19.16
N VAL A 5 15.70 -64.82 -19.49
CA VAL A 5 16.78 -64.93 -20.48
C VAL A 5 18.04 -65.45 -19.78
N GLN A 6 18.66 -66.51 -20.31
CA GLN A 6 19.86 -67.13 -19.75
C GLN A 6 21.05 -66.16 -19.79
N GLY A 7 21.54 -65.77 -18.60
CA GLY A 7 22.78 -64.99 -18.44
C GLY A 7 22.71 -63.83 -17.44
N LEU A 8 21.52 -63.35 -17.07
CA LEU A 8 21.37 -62.29 -16.05
C LEU A 8 20.31 -62.66 -15.01
N ASN A 9 20.74 -62.90 -13.76
CA ASN A 9 19.89 -63.20 -12.61
C ASN A 9 19.28 -61.94 -11.96
N ARG A 10 18.82 -60.96 -12.76
CA ARG A 10 18.10 -59.78 -12.25
C ARG A 10 16.81 -59.58 -13.03
N GLU A 11 15.70 -59.46 -12.31
CA GLU A 11 14.42 -59.04 -12.88
C GLU A 11 14.49 -57.53 -13.14
N PHE A 12 14.28 -57.12 -14.39
CA PHE A 12 14.29 -55.71 -14.75
C PHE A 12 12.95 -55.07 -14.39
N GLU A 13 13.00 -53.95 -13.65
CA GLU A 13 11.80 -53.16 -13.40
C GLU A 13 11.32 -52.50 -14.70
N LYS A 14 10.02 -52.23 -14.82
CA LYS A 14 9.42 -51.61 -16.02
C LYS A 14 10.12 -50.31 -16.44
N LYS A 15 10.58 -49.53 -15.46
CA LYS A 15 11.31 -48.26 -15.68
C LYS A 15 12.65 -48.47 -16.38
N ASP A 16 13.36 -49.55 -16.06
CA ASP A 16 14.64 -49.87 -16.68
C ASP A 16 14.46 -50.30 -18.13
N VAL A 17 13.40 -51.05 -18.41
CA VAL A 17 13.03 -51.47 -19.78
C VAL A 17 12.62 -50.26 -20.63
N GLU A 18 11.83 -49.34 -20.07
CA GLU A 18 11.43 -48.10 -20.75
C GLU A 18 12.63 -47.18 -20.99
N ARG A 19 13.56 -47.08 -20.03
CA ARG A 19 14.81 -46.36 -20.21
C ARG A 19 15.65 -46.92 -21.35
N MET A 20 15.81 -48.24 -21.41
CA MET A 20 16.54 -48.89 -22.49
C MET A 20 15.88 -48.67 -23.84
N ARG A 21 14.54 -48.74 -23.91
CA ARG A 21 13.79 -48.44 -25.14
C ARG A 21 14.01 -47.00 -25.60
N ASN A 22 13.99 -46.03 -24.69
CA ASN A 22 14.18 -44.63 -25.02
C ASN A 22 15.62 -44.32 -25.47
N LEU A 23 16.62 -45.00 -24.89
CA LEU A 23 18.01 -44.95 -25.35
C LEU A 23 18.17 -45.49 -26.77
N ILE A 24 17.56 -46.64 -27.08
CA ILE A 24 17.59 -47.25 -28.41
C ILE A 24 16.89 -46.36 -29.45
N GLN A 25 15.82 -45.66 -29.06
CA GLN A 25 15.07 -44.76 -29.93
C GLN A 25 15.69 -43.35 -30.05
N GLY A 26 16.85 -43.10 -29.43
CA GLY A 26 17.56 -41.81 -29.50
C GLY A 26 16.88 -40.66 -28.71
N LYS A 27 15.93 -40.98 -27.83
CA LYS A 27 15.16 -40.01 -27.03
C LYS A 27 15.75 -39.84 -25.64
N TYR A 28 16.93 -39.21 -25.57
CA TYR A 28 17.73 -39.11 -24.34
C TYR A 28 17.11 -38.27 -23.20
N GLY A 29 16.03 -37.51 -23.46
CA GLY A 29 15.42 -36.58 -22.50
C GLY A 29 14.02 -36.96 -21.99
N GLU A 30 13.42 -38.07 -22.45
CA GLU A 30 12.09 -38.48 -22.00
C GLU A 30 12.14 -39.10 -20.59
N LYS A 31 11.25 -38.66 -19.70
CA LYS A 31 11.20 -39.09 -18.30
C LYS A 31 10.63 -40.51 -18.20
N ASN A 32 11.41 -41.46 -17.67
CA ASN A 32 11.01 -42.87 -17.51
C ASN A 32 10.28 -43.16 -16.19
N GLY A 33 9.69 -42.12 -15.58
CA GLY A 33 8.97 -42.22 -14.32
C GLY A 33 8.39 -40.87 -13.89
N THR A 34 7.27 -40.91 -13.19
CA THR A 34 6.68 -39.74 -12.53
C THR A 34 7.57 -39.35 -11.33
N SER A 35 8.44 -38.36 -11.52
CA SER A 35 9.05 -37.67 -10.38
C SER A 35 7.94 -36.91 -9.66
N VAL A 36 7.68 -37.21 -8.39
CA VAL A 36 6.73 -36.46 -7.56
C VAL A 36 7.39 -35.12 -7.17
N GLY A 37 7.50 -34.24 -8.16
CA GLY A 37 7.81 -32.83 -7.98
C GLY A 37 6.65 -32.07 -8.58
N PHE A 38 5.89 -31.37 -7.74
CA PHE A 38 4.82 -30.47 -8.18
C PHE A 38 5.43 -29.45 -9.16
N SER A 39 5.24 -29.66 -10.45
CA SER A 39 5.58 -28.65 -11.46
C SER A 39 4.35 -27.78 -11.63
N THR A 40 4.44 -26.53 -11.19
CA THR A 40 3.40 -25.54 -11.49
C THR A 40 3.32 -25.40 -13.01
N PRO A 41 2.10 -25.36 -13.59
CA PRO A 41 1.95 -25.17 -15.03
C PRO A 41 2.58 -23.84 -15.43
N HIS A 42 3.44 -23.87 -16.45
CA HIS A 42 4.04 -22.67 -17.02
C HIS A 42 2.91 -21.82 -17.64
N LYS A 43 2.70 -20.62 -17.09
CA LYS A 43 1.75 -19.64 -17.62
C LYS A 43 2.56 -18.45 -18.11
N ASP A 44 2.44 -18.15 -19.38
CA ASP A 44 3.00 -16.94 -19.97
C ASP A 44 2.09 -15.77 -19.65
N TYR A 45 2.64 -14.77 -18.96
CA TYR A 45 1.96 -13.51 -18.66
C TYR A 45 2.53 -12.43 -19.58
N LYS A 46 1.67 -11.56 -20.09
CA LYS A 46 2.05 -10.43 -20.94
C LYS A 46 2.23 -9.15 -20.12
N GLU A 47 2.79 -8.12 -20.73
CA GLU A 47 2.94 -6.82 -20.10
C GLU A 47 1.57 -6.22 -19.74
N GLY A 48 1.40 -5.84 -18.47
CA GLY A 48 0.13 -5.35 -17.93
C GLY A 48 -0.75 -6.41 -17.26
N ASP A 49 -0.43 -7.70 -17.36
CA ASP A 49 -1.19 -8.75 -16.68
C ASP A 49 -0.96 -8.70 -15.17
N ILE A 50 -2.04 -8.78 -14.38
CA ILE A 50 -2.02 -8.87 -12.92
C ILE A 50 -2.41 -10.29 -12.54
N TRP A 51 -1.55 -11.01 -11.79
CA TRP A 51 -1.87 -12.35 -11.31
C TRP A 51 -1.41 -12.58 -9.88
N GLU A 52 -2.05 -13.53 -9.20
CA GLU A 52 -1.66 -13.95 -7.86
C GLU A 52 -0.78 -15.21 -7.93
N SER A 53 0.36 -15.16 -7.23
CA SER A 53 1.27 -16.29 -7.04
C SER A 53 1.89 -16.18 -5.65
N ASP A 54 1.86 -17.27 -4.89
CA ASP A 54 2.41 -17.36 -3.53
C ASP A 54 1.87 -16.28 -2.57
N GLY A 55 0.56 -15.99 -2.68
CA GLY A 55 -0.12 -14.99 -1.85
C GLY A 55 0.27 -13.53 -2.15
N ARG A 56 0.95 -13.28 -3.28
CA ARG A 56 1.37 -11.95 -3.73
C ARG A 56 0.81 -11.66 -5.11
N THR A 57 0.45 -10.41 -5.38
CA THR A 57 0.05 -9.95 -6.70
C THR A 57 1.28 -9.52 -7.49
N TRP A 58 1.42 -10.04 -8.70
CA TRP A 58 2.52 -9.78 -9.60
C TRP A 58 2.03 -9.06 -10.84
N THR A 59 2.91 -8.24 -11.41
CA THR A 59 2.74 -7.59 -12.72
C THR A 59 4.03 -7.63 -13.50
N ILE A 60 3.91 -7.58 -14.81
CA ILE A 60 5.04 -7.29 -15.69
C ILE A 60 4.95 -5.82 -16.09
N LYS A 61 6.00 -5.06 -15.77
CA LYS A 61 6.15 -3.66 -16.17
C LYS A 61 7.54 -3.44 -16.75
N ASN A 62 7.63 -2.93 -17.97
CA ASN A 62 8.89 -2.76 -18.70
C ASN A 62 9.71 -4.05 -18.80
N GLY A 63 9.04 -5.19 -19.03
CA GLY A 63 9.68 -6.52 -19.10
C GLY A 63 10.17 -7.09 -17.76
N ILE A 64 10.00 -6.38 -16.64
CA ILE A 64 10.41 -6.83 -15.31
C ILE A 64 9.18 -7.28 -14.52
N LYS A 65 9.25 -8.49 -13.96
CA LYS A 65 8.24 -8.99 -13.01
C LYS A 65 8.38 -8.25 -11.67
N GLN A 66 7.37 -7.46 -11.32
CA GLN A 66 7.30 -6.65 -10.10
C GLN A 66 6.10 -7.08 -9.25
N ASN A 67 6.27 -7.05 -7.92
CA ASN A 67 5.19 -7.32 -6.96
C ASN A 67 4.40 -6.03 -6.67
N ILE A 68 3.08 -6.07 -6.79
CA ILE A 68 2.22 -4.96 -6.40
C ILE A 68 1.93 -5.05 -4.89
N THR A 69 2.51 -4.14 -4.13
CA THR A 69 2.15 -4.00 -2.71
C THR A 69 1.04 -2.97 -2.53
N LYS A 70 0.24 -3.11 -1.45
CA LYS A 70 -0.76 -2.09 -1.07
C LYS A 70 -0.14 -0.68 -0.93
N LEU A 71 1.12 -0.63 -0.49
CA LEU A 71 1.89 0.60 -0.30
C LEU A 71 2.46 1.19 -1.60
N ASP A 72 2.41 0.49 -2.73
CA ASP A 72 2.99 0.97 -3.99
C ASP A 72 2.29 2.24 -4.49
N LYS A 73 0.97 2.34 -4.30
CA LYS A 73 0.18 3.55 -4.58
C LYS A 73 0.65 4.73 -3.72
N ALA A 74 0.83 4.50 -2.41
CA ALA A 74 1.29 5.52 -1.48
C ALA A 74 2.72 5.97 -1.82
N LYS A 75 3.64 5.03 -2.12
CA LYS A 75 5.01 5.34 -2.54
C LYS A 75 5.02 6.22 -3.79
N LYS A 76 4.24 5.88 -4.81
CA LYS A 76 4.12 6.70 -6.02
C LYS A 76 3.56 8.09 -5.73
N ALA A 77 2.57 8.19 -4.86
CA ALA A 77 1.99 9.47 -4.47
C ALA A 77 2.97 10.35 -3.68
N HIS A 78 3.83 9.79 -2.82
CA HIS A 78 4.74 10.55 -1.97
C HIS A 78 6.15 10.71 -2.54
N THR A 79 6.50 10.01 -3.63
CA THR A 79 7.80 10.16 -4.27
C THR A 79 7.81 11.43 -5.12
N MET A 80 8.72 12.35 -4.79
CA MET A 80 8.94 13.56 -5.57
C MET A 80 9.75 13.24 -6.83
N PRO A 81 9.29 13.59 -8.04
CA PRO A 81 10.05 13.45 -9.27
C PRO A 81 11.20 14.46 -9.29
N LEU A 82 12.25 14.14 -10.05
CA LEU A 82 13.38 15.06 -10.26
C LEU A 82 12.96 16.32 -11.03
N PHE A 83 12.04 16.16 -11.98
CA PHE A 83 11.52 17.22 -12.82
C PHE A 83 10.09 17.57 -12.41
N CYS A 84 9.80 18.87 -12.37
CA CYS A 84 8.46 19.33 -12.07
C CYS A 84 7.47 18.93 -13.18
N PRO A 85 6.30 18.37 -12.84
CA PRO A 85 5.30 17.98 -13.85
C PRO A 85 4.70 19.18 -14.62
N LYS A 86 4.75 20.40 -14.06
CA LYS A 86 4.16 21.60 -14.70
C LYS A 86 5.12 22.32 -15.65
N CYS A 87 6.39 22.47 -15.27
CA CYS A 87 7.36 23.27 -16.02
C CYS A 87 8.58 22.49 -16.53
N GLY A 88 8.71 21.20 -16.20
CA GLY A 88 9.85 20.36 -16.60
C GLY A 88 11.19 20.75 -15.97
N SER A 89 11.24 21.81 -15.16
CA SER A 89 12.50 22.24 -14.52
C SER A 89 12.90 21.32 -13.37
N LEU A 90 14.20 21.20 -13.13
CA LEU A 90 14.75 20.46 -12.00
C LEU A 90 14.28 21.06 -10.67
N MET A 91 13.71 20.22 -9.80
CA MET A 91 13.22 20.58 -8.47
C MET A 91 14.36 20.50 -7.44
N ASN A 92 15.24 21.51 -7.41
CA ASN A 92 16.41 21.58 -6.51
C ASN A 92 16.31 22.68 -5.43
N ASN A 93 15.19 23.38 -5.31
CA ASN A 93 15.07 24.40 -4.27
C ASN A 93 14.82 23.74 -2.90
N ARG A 94 15.26 24.40 -1.83
CA ARG A 94 15.07 23.96 -0.44
C ARG A 94 13.61 23.60 -0.10
N ASN A 95 12.66 24.34 -0.67
CA ASN A 95 11.23 24.19 -0.37
C ASN A 95 10.48 23.28 -1.36
N ASP A 96 11.12 22.83 -2.44
CA ASP A 96 10.42 22.06 -3.48
C ASP A 96 9.80 20.77 -2.94
N LYS A 97 10.43 20.12 -1.96
CA LYS A 97 9.93 18.90 -1.31
C LYS A 97 8.60 19.12 -0.58
N SER A 98 8.51 20.18 0.23
CA SER A 98 7.29 20.49 0.99
C SER A 98 6.15 20.91 0.06
N PHE A 99 6.45 21.76 -0.92
CA PHE A 99 5.45 22.24 -1.87
C PHE A 99 4.96 21.13 -2.82
N TYR A 100 5.81 20.17 -3.18
CA TYR A 100 5.38 19.02 -3.96
C TYR A 100 4.38 18.13 -3.20
N ASN A 101 4.56 17.95 -1.90
CA ASN A 101 3.62 17.14 -1.12
C ASN A 101 2.20 17.74 -1.05
N ILE A 102 2.11 19.08 -1.01
CA ILE A 102 0.84 19.81 -0.91
C ILE A 102 0.22 20.03 -2.29
N HIS A 103 0.98 20.64 -3.21
CA HIS A 103 0.45 21.11 -4.50
C HIS A 103 0.80 20.22 -5.69
N ARG A 104 1.65 19.20 -5.50
CA ARG A 104 2.18 18.35 -6.58
C ARG A 104 2.95 19.13 -7.67
N THR A 105 3.45 20.33 -7.33
CA THR A 105 4.18 21.21 -8.24
C THR A 105 5.42 21.83 -7.58
N CYS A 106 6.29 22.43 -8.38
CA CYS A 106 7.49 23.12 -7.90
C CYS A 106 7.17 24.41 -7.14
N PHE A 107 8.07 24.85 -6.27
CA PHE A 107 7.92 26.10 -5.52
C PHE A 107 7.73 27.32 -6.44
N LYS A 108 8.57 27.45 -7.48
CA LYS A 108 8.46 28.53 -8.48
C LYS A 108 7.12 28.56 -9.20
N CYS A 109 6.55 27.38 -9.45
CA CYS A 109 5.28 27.20 -10.13
C CYS A 109 4.12 27.73 -9.28
N VAL A 110 4.19 27.52 -7.97
CA VAL A 110 3.21 28.01 -6.99
C VAL A 110 3.32 29.52 -6.86
N ILE A 111 4.54 30.09 -6.77
CA ILE A 111 4.73 31.54 -6.74
C ILE A 111 4.10 32.21 -7.95
N LYS A 112 4.32 31.69 -9.16
CA LYS A 112 3.71 32.27 -10.38
C LYS A 112 2.18 32.25 -10.31
N LYS A 113 1.60 31.14 -9.85
CA LYS A 113 0.15 31.02 -9.65
C LYS A 113 -0.34 32.05 -8.63
N GLU A 114 0.35 32.22 -7.51
CA GLU A 114 -0.01 33.20 -6.48
C GLU A 114 0.13 34.65 -6.96
N ASP A 115 1.18 34.95 -7.73
CA ASP A 115 1.38 36.27 -8.34
C ASP A 115 0.25 36.60 -9.33
N GLU A 116 -0.12 35.65 -10.20
CA GLU A 116 -1.27 35.78 -11.10
C GLU A 116 -2.58 36.02 -10.32
N MET A 117 -2.83 35.27 -9.25
CA MET A 117 -4.01 35.45 -8.40
C MET A 117 -4.03 36.82 -7.70
N LYS A 118 -2.86 37.34 -7.28
CA LYS A 118 -2.75 38.67 -6.68
C LYS A 118 -3.03 39.77 -7.70
N ARG A 119 -2.50 39.66 -8.92
CA ARG A 119 -2.77 40.61 -10.01
C ARG A 119 -4.26 40.65 -10.37
N ASN A 120 -4.93 39.51 -10.32
CA ASN A 120 -6.36 39.39 -10.60
C ASN A 120 -7.25 39.78 -9.40
N GLY A 121 -6.68 40.06 -8.22
CA GLY A 121 -7.43 40.38 -7.00
C GLY A 121 -8.15 39.20 -6.34
N THR A 122 -8.05 37.98 -6.87
CA THR A 122 -8.74 36.78 -6.36
C THR A 122 -8.01 36.09 -5.21
N PHE A 123 -6.80 36.53 -4.89
CA PHE A 123 -5.94 35.91 -3.88
C PHE A 123 -6.56 35.89 -2.47
N GLU A 124 -7.27 36.94 -2.08
CA GLU A 124 -7.90 37.00 -0.76
C GLU A 124 -9.02 35.99 -0.61
N ALA A 125 -9.89 35.87 -1.61
CA ALA A 125 -10.96 34.87 -1.64
C ALA A 125 -10.39 33.44 -1.61
N TYR A 126 -9.32 33.18 -2.37
CA TYR A 126 -8.60 31.90 -2.31
C TYR A 126 -8.05 31.58 -0.91
N ARG A 127 -7.47 32.58 -0.24
CA ARG A 127 -6.93 32.42 1.12
C ARG A 127 -8.03 32.20 2.15
N GLN A 128 -9.17 32.87 2.02
CA GLN A 128 -10.33 32.67 2.89
C GLN A 128 -10.93 31.28 2.71
N ALA A 129 -11.07 30.82 1.47
CA ALA A 129 -11.55 29.47 1.17
C ALA A 129 -10.69 28.41 1.85
N ILE A 130 -9.36 28.46 1.69
CA ILE A 130 -8.44 27.50 2.35
C ILE A 130 -8.57 27.56 3.88
N LYS A 131 -8.69 28.76 4.46
CA LYS A 131 -8.83 28.90 5.91
C LYS A 131 -10.13 28.26 6.40
N ASN A 132 -11.23 28.47 5.68
CA ASN A 132 -12.53 27.92 6.03
C ASN A 132 -12.53 26.38 5.89
N ASP A 133 -11.92 25.85 4.82
CA ASP A 133 -11.74 24.41 4.61
C ASP A 133 -10.88 23.76 5.72
N GLU A 134 -9.78 24.42 6.13
CA GLU A 134 -8.94 23.94 7.24
C GLU A 134 -9.73 23.87 8.57
N ILE A 135 -10.57 24.89 8.82
CA ILE A 135 -11.44 24.92 10.00
C ILE A 135 -12.47 23.79 9.94
N ASP A 136 -13.08 23.54 8.78
CA ASP A 136 -14.05 22.46 8.60
C ASP A 136 -13.44 21.08 8.86
N HIS A 137 -12.28 20.80 8.26
CA HIS A 137 -11.56 19.56 8.53
C HIS A 137 -11.14 19.43 9.99
N ARG A 138 -10.72 20.53 10.64
CA ARG A 138 -10.41 20.51 12.08
C ARG A 138 -11.63 20.19 12.94
N ILE A 139 -12.82 20.66 12.57
CA ILE A 139 -14.07 20.31 13.25
C ILE A 139 -14.38 18.81 13.07
N GLU A 140 -14.17 18.27 11.87
CA GLU A 140 -14.35 16.83 11.61
C GLU A 140 -13.39 15.97 12.42
N ASP A 141 -12.10 16.30 12.39
CA ASP A 141 -11.06 15.62 13.16
C ASP A 141 -11.34 15.69 14.67
N PHE A 142 -11.77 16.85 15.16
CA PHE A 142 -12.16 17.01 16.56
C PHE A 142 -13.34 16.10 16.94
N LYS A 143 -14.37 16.01 16.10
CA LYS A 143 -15.50 15.10 16.34
C LYS A 143 -15.06 13.64 16.36
N VAL A 144 -14.16 13.24 15.47
CA VAL A 144 -13.63 11.87 15.44
C VAL A 144 -12.81 11.60 16.71
N TRP A 145 -11.89 12.49 17.05
CA TRP A 145 -11.07 12.38 18.25
C TRP A 145 -11.91 12.27 19.53
N MET A 146 -12.95 13.10 19.67
CA MET A 146 -13.86 13.04 20.81
C MET A 146 -14.62 11.71 20.87
N LYS A 147 -15.11 11.20 19.73
CA LYS A 147 -15.76 9.88 19.67
C LYS A 147 -14.82 8.76 20.07
N GLU A 148 -13.57 8.80 19.61
CA GLU A 148 -12.54 7.85 20.00
C GLU A 148 -12.30 7.91 21.52
N LYS A 149 -12.13 9.10 22.10
CA LYS A 149 -11.94 9.29 23.54
C LYS A 149 -13.13 8.83 24.39
N VAL A 150 -14.36 8.99 23.92
CA VAL A 150 -15.55 8.45 24.60
C VAL A 150 -15.60 6.92 24.50
N SER A 151 -15.11 6.35 23.39
CA SER A 151 -15.08 4.90 23.18
C SER A 151 -13.89 4.20 23.86
N GLU A 152 -12.83 4.93 24.21
CA GLU A 152 -11.69 4.43 24.98
C GLU A 152 -12.19 3.98 26.38
N SER A 153 -12.31 2.66 26.56
CA SER A 153 -12.61 2.06 27.86
C SER A 153 -11.39 2.13 28.79
N ASN A 154 -11.60 2.47 30.07
CA ASN A 154 -10.59 2.45 31.16
C ASN A 154 -10.11 1.03 31.55
N ASN A 155 -9.86 0.14 30.58
CA ASN A 155 -9.35 -1.19 30.84
C ASN A 155 -7.84 -1.07 31.07
N GLN A 156 -7.42 -0.74 32.29
CA GLN A 156 -7.13 -1.64 33.40
C GLN A 156 -5.63 -1.98 33.39
N TYR A 157 -4.87 -1.08 34.02
CA TYR A 157 -3.47 -1.33 34.38
C TYR A 157 -3.47 -2.44 35.44
N VAL A 158 -2.71 -3.50 35.19
CA VAL A 158 -2.53 -4.61 36.13
C VAL A 158 -1.26 -4.30 36.91
N SER A 159 -1.38 -4.13 38.23
CA SER A 159 -0.23 -3.94 39.10
C SER A 159 0.63 -5.21 39.12
N GLU A 160 1.90 -5.10 39.52
CA GLU A 160 2.79 -6.27 39.68
C GLU A 160 2.24 -7.28 40.71
N ALA A 161 1.33 -6.84 41.58
CA ALA A 161 0.60 -7.68 42.54
C ALA A 161 -0.62 -8.40 41.93
N GLY A 162 -0.94 -8.15 40.65
CA GLY A 162 -2.09 -8.75 39.96
C GLY A 162 -3.41 -8.02 40.18
N ASP A 163 -3.40 -6.90 40.91
CA ASP A 163 -4.59 -6.09 41.12
C ASP A 163 -4.88 -5.24 39.88
N VAL A 164 -6.13 -5.25 39.48
CA VAL A 164 -6.56 -4.54 38.27
C VAL A 164 -7.14 -3.20 38.67
N GLU A 165 -6.32 -2.15 38.57
CA GLU A 165 -6.74 -0.80 38.93
C GLU A 165 -7.63 -0.20 37.83
N THR A 166 -8.86 0.15 38.21
CA THR A 166 -9.77 0.93 37.36
C THR A 166 -9.76 2.37 37.81
N TRP A 167 -9.44 3.28 36.89
CA TRP A 167 -9.68 4.70 37.14
C TRP A 167 -11.19 4.93 37.20
N ARG A 168 -11.71 5.19 38.42
CA ARG A 168 -13.12 5.51 38.67
C ARG A 168 -13.39 6.97 38.31
N GLY A 169 -13.55 7.22 37.02
CA GLY A 169 -13.98 8.49 36.47
C GLY A 169 -14.60 8.24 35.10
N LYS A 170 -15.89 7.88 35.08
CA LYS A 170 -16.61 7.85 33.79
C LYS A 170 -16.76 9.29 33.33
N VAL A 171 -16.41 9.54 32.08
CA VAL A 171 -16.63 10.85 31.43
C VAL A 171 -18.12 11.18 31.52
N ASN A 172 -18.45 12.35 32.06
CA ASN A 172 -19.82 12.84 32.07
C ASN A 172 -20.20 13.25 30.63
N LYS A 173 -21.08 12.47 30.01
CA LYS A 173 -21.46 12.64 28.60
C LYS A 173 -22.10 14.00 28.33
N GLU A 174 -22.93 14.50 29.26
CA GLU A 174 -23.65 15.76 29.09
C GLU A 174 -22.70 16.97 29.09
N GLN A 175 -21.73 16.99 30.00
CA GLN A 175 -20.70 18.04 30.04
C GLN A 175 -19.77 17.96 28.82
N LEU A 176 -19.51 16.75 28.32
CA LEU A 176 -18.69 16.55 27.15
C LEU A 176 -19.36 17.08 25.88
N ASP A 177 -20.66 16.77 25.70
CA ASP A 177 -21.44 17.24 24.56
C ASP A 177 -21.55 18.78 24.57
N ALA A 178 -21.78 19.39 25.74
CA ALA A 178 -21.77 20.86 25.89
C ALA A 178 -20.42 21.48 25.50
N ASN A 179 -19.31 20.95 26.03
CA ASN A 179 -17.97 21.42 25.69
C ASN A 179 -17.65 21.23 24.19
N MET A 180 -18.16 20.16 23.58
CA MET A 180 -18.02 19.94 22.14
C MET A 180 -18.74 21.01 21.32
N GLU A 181 -19.98 21.33 21.70
CA GLU A 181 -20.77 22.36 21.02
C GLU A 181 -20.10 23.73 21.11
N GLU A 182 -19.62 24.12 22.30
CA GLU A 182 -18.89 25.38 22.51
C GLU A 182 -17.62 25.47 21.63
N VAL A 183 -16.82 24.41 21.58
CA VAL A 183 -15.60 24.39 20.75
C VAL A 183 -15.94 24.44 19.27
N ILE A 184 -16.99 23.74 18.83
CA ILE A 184 -17.45 23.78 17.43
C ILE A 184 -17.96 25.18 17.08
N GLU A 185 -18.69 25.83 17.97
CA GLU A 185 -19.19 27.19 17.78
C GLU A 185 -18.04 28.20 17.69
N TYR A 186 -17.05 28.10 18.59
CA TYR A 186 -15.83 28.89 18.54
C TYR A 186 -15.09 28.69 17.21
N LEU A 187 -14.87 27.45 16.78
CA LEU A 187 -14.22 27.17 15.49
C LEU A 187 -15.00 27.75 14.31
N LYS A 188 -16.34 27.65 14.33
CA LYS A 188 -17.19 28.26 13.29
C LYS A 188 -17.10 29.78 13.27
N SER A 189 -17.00 30.42 14.43
CA SER A 189 -16.84 31.88 14.54
C SER A 189 -15.54 32.41 13.92
N LEU A 190 -14.52 31.55 13.81
CA LEU A 190 -13.21 31.91 13.23
C LEU A 190 -13.21 31.92 11.70
N LYS A 191 -14.28 31.41 11.08
CA LYS A 191 -14.47 31.49 9.62
C LYS A 191 -14.64 32.94 9.18
N LYS A 192 -14.11 33.25 8.01
CA LYS A 192 -14.19 34.60 7.40
C LYS A 192 -14.93 34.54 6.08
#